data_AF-A0A5J5N490-F1
#
_entry.id   AF-A0A5J5N490-F1
#
_cell.length_a   1.000
_cell.length_b   1.000
_cell.length_c   1.000
_cell.angle_alpha   90.00
_cell.angle_beta   90.00
_cell.angle_gamma   90.00
#
_symmetry.space_group_name_H-M   'P 1'
#
loop_
_entity.id
_entity.type
_entity.pdbx_description
1 polymer ?
#
loop_
_entity_poly.entity_id
_entity_poly.type
_entity_poly.pdbx_seq_one_letter_code
_entity_poly.pdbx_strand_id
1 'polypeptide(L)' 'MMEIVTQEEQTNDLKEVVNKLISDSIRKDIEKAWQSIYLLHDVFVRKVKMLKKLKFELGKLQTNGYEPPVQESV' A
#
# COMPACT_ATOMS: atom_id res chain seq x y z
N MET A 1 -16.64 3.97 -1.31
CA MET A 1 -15.53 3.14 -0.80
C MET A 1 -14.55 2.79 -1.93
N MET A 2 -15.03 2.12 -2.99
CA MET A 2 -14.17 1.74 -4.12
C MET A 2 -13.45 2.93 -4.75
N GLU A 3 -14.13 4.05 -4.96
CA GLU A 3 -13.54 5.25 -5.58
C GLU A 3 -12.32 5.77 -4.81
N ILE A 4 -12.40 5.85 -3.47
CA ILE A 4 -11.28 6.32 -2.62
C ILE A 4 -10.09 5.36 -2.73
N VAL A 5 -10.35 4.05 -2.67
CA VAL A 5 -9.29 3.03 -2.78
C VAL A 5 -8.64 3.04 -4.16
N THR A 6 -9.44 3.18 -5.22
CA THR A 6 -8.92 3.23 -6.59
C THR A 6 -8.15 4.52 -6.86
N GLN A 7 -8.60 5.66 -6.31
CA GLN A 7 -7.88 6.93 -6.42
C GLN A 7 -6.52 6.86 -5.72
N GLU A 8 -6.48 6.29 -4.51
CA GLU A 8 -5.25 6.05 -3.75
C GLU A 8 -4.29 5.08 -4.49
N GLU A 9 -4.80 4.04 -5.14
CA GLU A 9 -3.97 3.08 -5.88
C GLU A 9 -3.41 3.66 -7.19
N GLN A 10 -4.17 4.51 -7.90
CA GLN A 10 -3.73 5.08 -9.17
C GLN A 10 -2.76 6.25 -9.02
N THR A 11 -2.87 6.99 -7.91
CA THR A 11 -2.07 8.22 -7.72
C THR A 11 -0.70 7.93 -7.11
N ASN A 12 -0.56 6.81 -6.37
CA ASN A 12 0.61 6.55 -5.53
C ASN A 12 1.38 5.31 -5.98
N ASP A 13 2.70 5.32 -5.76
CA ASP A 13 3.55 4.15 -5.99
C ASP A 13 3.27 3.03 -4.98
N LEU A 14 3.61 1.79 -5.33
CA LEU A 14 3.39 0.62 -4.47
C LEU A 14 3.98 0.79 -3.06
N LYS A 15 5.16 1.41 -2.94
CA LYS A 15 5.81 1.65 -1.64
C LYS A 15 4.96 2.56 -0.76
N GLU A 16 4.39 3.60 -1.33
CA GLU A 16 3.55 4.56 -0.61
C GLU A 16 2.22 3.93 -0.23
N VAL A 17 1.60 3.16 -1.13
CA VAL A 17 0.38 2.39 -0.84
C VAL A 17 0.61 1.43 0.33
N VAL A 18 1.76 0.75 0.38
CA VAL A 18 2.12 -0.12 1.51
C VAL A 18 2.27 0.66 2.81
N ASN A 19 2.93 1.83 2.79
CA ASN A 19 3.06 2.68 3.98
C ASN A 19 1.70 3.19 4.50
N LYS A 20 0.78 3.53 3.60
CA LYS A 20 -0.59 3.94 3.92
C LYS A 20 -1.45 2.80 4.46
N LEU A 21 -1.24 1.57 3.96
CA LEU A 21 -1.85 0.37 4.51
C LEU A 21 -1.33 0.05 5.92
N ILE A 22 -0.03 0.20 6.19
CA ILE A 22 0.56 -0.02 7.53
C ILE A 22 0.03 1.00 8.55
N SER A 23 -0.17 2.24 8.11
CA SER A 23 -0.67 3.33 8.97
C SER A 23 -2.21 3.40 9.04
N ASP A 24 -2.92 2.49 8.36
CA ASP A 24 -4.38 2.45 8.25
C ASP A 24 -5.01 3.80 7.83
N SER A 25 -4.30 4.61 7.04
CA SER A 25 -4.79 5.95 6.65
C SER A 25 -6.03 5.85 5.75
N ILE A 26 -6.04 4.87 4.84
CA ILE A 26 -7.15 4.60 3.91
C ILE A 26 -8.43 4.25 4.67
N ARG A 27 -8.34 3.52 5.78
CA ARG A 27 -9.51 3.21 6.65
C ARG A 27 -10.12 4.50 7.17
N LYS A 28 -9.30 5.40 7.72
CA LYS A 28 -9.77 6.66 8.32
C LYS A 28 -10.46 7.55 7.29
N ASP A 29 -9.94 7.59 6.06
CA ASP A 29 -10.56 8.34 4.97
C ASP A 29 -11.90 7.74 4.54
N ILE A 30 -12.03 6.40 4.56
CA ILE A 30 -13.30 5.72 4.32
C ILE A 30 -14.30 6.04 5.45
N GLU A 31 -13.92 5.92 6.71
CA GLU A 31 -14.81 6.22 7.83
C GLU A 31 -15.28 7.68 7.78
N LYS A 32 -14.37 8.62 7.50
CA LYS A 32 -14.68 10.05 7.36
C LYS A 32 -15.61 10.35 6.19
N ALA A 33 -15.38 9.75 5.02
CA ALA A 33 -16.21 10.01 3.84
C ALA A 33 -17.65 9.48 4.02
N TRP A 34 -17.84 8.45 4.84
CA TRP A 34 -19.15 7.84 5.08
C TRP A 34 -19.90 8.42 6.27
N GLN A 35 -19.25 9.18 7.14
CA GLN A 35 -19.88 9.85 8.30
C GLN A 35 -21.13 10.68 7.94
N SER A 36 -21.25 11.19 6.71
CA SER A 36 -22.43 11.97 6.31
C SER A 36 -23.69 11.13 6.08
N ILE A 37 -23.53 9.83 5.79
CA ILE A 37 -24.64 8.90 5.52
C ILE A 37 -24.87 8.00 6.73
N TYR A 38 -23.81 7.39 7.27
CA TYR A 38 -23.90 6.45 8.38
C TYR A 38 -22.54 6.26 9.09
N LEU A 39 -22.57 6.03 10.40
CA LEU A 39 -21.38 5.69 11.19
C LEU A 39 -20.96 4.23 10.94
N LEU A 40 -20.00 4.05 10.04
CA LEU A 40 -19.32 2.77 9.83
C LEU A 40 -18.25 2.57 10.91
N HIS A 41 -18.35 1.46 11.63
CA HIS A 41 -17.36 1.02 12.61
C HIS A 41 -16.60 -0.20 12.06
N ASP A 42 -15.32 -0.28 12.44
CA ASP A 42 -14.44 -1.44 12.17
C ASP A 42 -14.24 -1.79 10.69
N VAL A 43 -13.78 -0.84 9.88
CA VAL A 43 -13.53 -1.05 8.44
C VAL A 43 -12.10 -1.55 8.16
N PHE A 44 -11.87 -2.85 8.03
CA PHE A 44 -10.53 -3.41 7.77
C PHE A 44 -10.32 -3.92 6.35
N VAL A 45 -9.08 -3.81 5.86
CA VAL A 45 -8.63 -4.47 4.63
C VAL A 45 -8.32 -5.93 4.95
N ARG A 46 -9.17 -6.86 4.49
CA ARG A 46 -8.99 -8.30 4.74
C ARG A 46 -7.87 -8.92 3.91
N LYS A 47 -7.66 -8.45 2.69
CA LYS A 47 -6.71 -9.03 1.75
C LYS A 47 -6.30 -8.01 0.69
N VAL A 48 -5.01 -8.00 0.37
CA VAL A 48 -4.45 -7.29 -0.78
C VAL A 48 -3.86 -8.31 -1.73
N LYS A 49 -4.09 -8.15 -3.03
CA LYS A 49 -3.58 -9.06 -4.07
C LYS A 49 -2.91 -8.26 -5.18
N MET A 50 -1.68 -8.66 -5.53
CA MET A 50 -1.03 -8.18 -6.74
C MET A 50 -1.62 -8.91 -7.95
N LEU A 51 -2.29 -8.18 -8.84
CA LEU A 51 -2.87 -8.75 -10.06
C LEU A 51 -1.84 -8.87 -11.19
N LYS A 52 -0.91 -7.92 -11.28
CA LYS A 52 0.17 -7.92 -12.27
C LYS A 52 1.50 -8.06 -11.55
N LYS A 53 2.36 -8.94 -12.07
CA LYS A 53 3.73 -9.08 -11.55
C LYS A 53 4.51 -7.81 -11.92
N LEU A 54 4.99 -7.10 -10.90
CA LEU A 54 5.92 -6.00 -11.11
C LEU A 54 7.23 -6.54 -11.68
N LYS A 55 7.75 -5.89 -12.73
CA LYS A 55 9.09 -6.18 -13.24
C LYS A 55 10.10 -5.82 -12.14
N PHE A 56 10.79 -6.84 -11.65
CA PHE A 56 11.76 -6.71 -10.58
C PHE A 56 13.08 -6.20 -11.17
N GLU A 57 13.30 -4.89 -11.11
CA GLU A 57 14.52 -4.25 -11.57
C GLU A 57 15.46 -4.02 -10.37
N LEU A 58 16.63 -4.68 -10.36
CA LEU A 58 17.60 -4.60 -9.24
C LEU A 58 18.00 -3.15 -8.92
N GLY A 59 18.09 -2.28 -9.92
CA GLY A 59 18.46 -0.86 -9.74
C GLY A 59 17.41 -0.06 -8.95
N LYS A 60 16.14 -0.47 -8.97
CA LYS A 60 15.07 0.13 -8.16
C LYS A 60 15.01 -0.43 -6.74
N LEU A 61 15.76 -1.49 -6.45
CA LEU A 61 15.84 -2.12 -5.13
C LEU A 61 16.86 -1.40 -4.24
N GLN A 62 18.03 -1.05 -4.78
CA GLN A 62 19.10 -0.36 -4.04
C GLN A 62 18.68 1.01 -3.52
N THR A 63 17.92 1.79 -4.29
CA THR A 63 17.37 3.09 -3.85
C THR A 63 16.30 2.97 -2.77
N ASN A 64 15.72 1.78 -2.61
CA ASN A 64 14.66 1.50 -1.64
C ASN A 64 15.16 0.84 -0.34
N GLY A 65 16.48 0.73 -0.15
CA GLY A 65 17.08 0.35 1.13
C GLY A 65 17.24 -1.16 1.35
N TYR A 66 17.53 -1.92 0.30
CA TYR A 66 17.92 -3.32 0.46
C TYR A 66 19.45 -3.42 0.49
N GLU A 67 20.01 -3.65 1.67
CA GLU A 67 21.42 -4.00 1.84
C GLU A 67 21.59 -5.49 1.49
N PRO A 68 22.36 -5.85 0.44
CA PRO A 68 22.54 -7.26 0.08
C PRO A 68 23.36 -7.98 1.16
N PRO A 69 23.03 -9.23 1.52
CA PRO A 69 23.84 -10.01 2.43
C PRO A 69 25.23 -10.20 1.81
N VAL A 70 26.26 -9.81 2.55
CA VAL A 70 27.68 -9.96 2.20
C VAL A 70 27.91 -11.42 1.81
N GLN A 71 28.23 -11.67 0.54
CA GLN A 71 28.70 -12.98 0.11
C GLN A 71 30.09 -13.17 0.69
N GLU A 72 30.22 -14.03 1.70
CA GLU A 72 31.52 -14.55 2.13
C GLU A 72 32.18 -15.21 0.92
N SER A 73 33.31 -14.64 0.53
CA SER A 73 34.21 -15.14 -0.49
C SER A 73 34.85 -16.45 -0.02
N VAL A 74 34.60 -17.53 -0.76
CA VAL A 74 35.52 -18.67 -0.87
C VAL A 74 36.04 -18.70 -2.29
#